data_AF-A0A7X7DRT5-F1
#
_entry.id   AF-A0A7X7DRT5-F1
#
_cell.length_a   1.000
_cell.length_b   1.000
_cell.length_c   1.000
_cell.angle_alpha   90.00
_cell.angle_beta   90.00
_cell.angle_gamma   90.00
#
_symmetry.space_group_name_H-M   'P 1'
#
loop_
_entity.id
_entity.type
_entity.pdbx_description
1 polymer ?
#
loop_
_entity_poly.entity_id
_entity_poly.type
_entity_poly.pdbx_seq_one_letter_code
_entity_poly.pdbx_strand_id
1 'polypeptide(L)'
;MANDFAKSQFPSLYAKVERQRQNSKNRSLTMPEINALLSMRFNNEPVFDSIELFYTEEYKNALESNVPVAELEKIGKFRPATEREVNLLYSDIHAREDKIEMSGSSPD
;
A
#
# COMPACT_ATOMS: atom_id res chain seq x y z
N MET A 1 -5.37 0.32 23.84
CA MET A 1 -6.80 0.03 24.10
C MET A 1 -7.45 -0.74 22.94
N ALA A 2 -7.63 -0.19 21.73
CA ALA A 2 -8.24 -0.96 20.62
C ALA A 2 -7.34 -2.11 20.08
N ASN A 3 -6.02 -1.90 20.01
CA ASN A 3 -5.06 -2.93 19.57
C ASN A 3 -5.01 -4.15 20.52
N ASP A 4 -5.11 -3.92 21.83
CA ASP A 4 -5.05 -4.98 22.85
C ASP A 4 -6.31 -5.86 22.81
N PHE A 5 -7.46 -5.25 22.50
CA PHE A 5 -8.70 -5.97 22.29
C PHE A 5 -8.67 -6.83 21.02
N ALA A 6 -8.26 -6.27 19.87
CA ALA A 6 -8.15 -7.03 18.62
C ALA A 6 -7.16 -8.20 18.73
N LYS A 7 -6.03 -8.00 19.41
CA LYS A 7 -5.02 -9.04 19.66
C LYS A 7 -5.55 -10.18 20.55
N SER A 8 -6.47 -9.89 21.47
CA SER A 8 -7.07 -10.91 22.36
C SER A 8 -8.26 -11.63 21.74
N GLN A 9 -9.11 -10.94 20.99
CA GLN A 9 -10.33 -11.51 20.39
C GLN A 9 -10.09 -12.17 19.04
N PHE A 10 -9.14 -11.68 18.24
CA PHE A 10 -8.86 -12.16 16.88
C PHE A 10 -7.36 -12.33 16.61
N PRO A 11 -6.66 -13.20 17.37
CA PRO A 11 -5.19 -13.28 17.33
C PRO A 11 -4.62 -13.68 15.96
N SER A 12 -5.30 -14.56 15.22
CA SER A 12 -4.88 -15.01 13.88
C SER A 12 -4.99 -13.89 12.84
N LEU A 13 -6.11 -13.18 12.82
CA LEU A 13 -6.33 -12.03 11.93
C LEU A 13 -5.38 -10.89 12.26
N TYR A 14 -5.19 -10.60 13.55
CA TYR A 14 -4.22 -9.61 14.01
C TYR A 14 -2.80 -9.95 13.55
N ALA A 15 -2.35 -11.20 13.73
CA ALA A 15 -1.02 -11.63 13.29
C ALA A 15 -0.85 -11.55 11.76
N LYS A 16 -1.89 -11.90 10.99
CA LYS A 16 -1.89 -11.78 9.51
C LYS A 16 -1.74 -10.31 9.09
N VAL A 17 -2.52 -9.42 9.68
CA VAL A 17 -2.49 -7.97 9.42
C VAL A 17 -1.13 -7.39 9.79
N GLU A 18 -0.59 -7.75 10.96
CA GLU A 18 0.73 -7.27 11.38
C GLU A 18 1.83 -7.76 10.44
N ARG A 19 1.75 -9.01 9.98
CA ARG A 19 2.69 -9.53 8.96
C ARG A 19 2.61 -8.74 7.65
N GLN A 20 1.40 -8.39 7.20
CA GLN A 20 1.22 -7.56 6.01
C GLN A 20 1.81 -6.16 6.19
N ARG A 21 1.60 -5.53 7.35
CA ARG A 21 2.22 -4.23 7.68
C ARG A 21 3.74 -4.30 7.61
N GLN A 22 4.34 -5.32 8.25
CA GLN A 22 5.79 -5.48 8.24
C GLN A 22 6.31 -5.76 6.83
N ASN A 23 5.61 -6.57 6.04
CA ASN A 23 5.99 -6.83 4.65
C ASN A 23 5.99 -5.53 3.82
N SER A 24 4.96 -4.70 3.91
CA SER A 24 4.86 -3.45 3.14
C SER A 24 5.81 -2.35 3.65
N LYS A 25 6.26 -2.41 4.91
CA LYS A 25 7.36 -1.56 5.42
C LYS A 25 8.74 -1.95 4.85
N ASN A 26 8.92 -3.21 4.46
CA ASN A 26 10.22 -3.74 4.04
C ASN A 26 10.37 -3.92 2.52
N ARG A 27 9.28 -3.80 1.75
CA ARG A 27 9.28 -3.97 0.30
C ARG A 27 8.73 -2.72 -0.38
N SER A 28 9.10 -2.49 -1.63
CA SER A 28 8.50 -1.42 -2.44
C SER A 28 6.98 -1.55 -2.52
N LEU A 29 6.29 -0.43 -2.40
CA LEU A 29 4.85 -0.34 -2.60
C LEU A 29 4.46 -0.87 -3.98
N THR A 30 3.39 -1.64 -4.02
CA THR A 30 2.79 -2.13 -5.28
C THR A 30 1.75 -1.15 -5.80
N MET A 31 1.48 -1.18 -7.11
CA MET A 31 0.47 -0.31 -7.71
C MET A 31 -0.93 -0.46 -7.08
N PRO A 32 -1.42 -1.67 -6.71
CA PRO A 32 -2.68 -1.80 -5.97
C PRO A 32 -2.67 -1.09 -4.61
N GLU A 33 -1.57 -1.14 -3.87
CA GLU A 33 -1.45 -0.43 -2.58
C GLU A 33 -1.43 1.09 -2.79
N ILE A 34 -0.71 1.55 -3.82
CA ILE A 34 -0.67 2.97 -4.19
C ILE A 34 -2.06 3.47 -4.60
N ASN A 35 -2.76 2.73 -5.45
CA ASN A 35 -4.13 3.07 -5.85
C ASN A 35 -5.08 3.10 -4.64
N ALA A 36 -4.93 2.16 -3.71
CA ALA A 36 -5.69 2.16 -2.47
C ALA A 36 -5.40 3.42 -1.64
N LEU A 37 -4.13 3.81 -1.47
CA LEU A 37 -3.75 5.05 -0.76
C LEU A 37 -4.29 6.30 -1.46
N LEU A 38 -4.12 6.42 -2.79
CA LEU A 38 -4.62 7.55 -3.58
C LEU A 38 -6.14 7.68 -3.57
N SER A 39 -6.86 6.57 -3.37
CA SER A 39 -8.33 6.58 -3.27
C SER A 39 -8.85 7.06 -1.90
N MET A 40 -8.01 7.12 -0.87
CA MET A 40 -8.42 7.48 0.48
C MET A 40 -8.74 8.97 0.56
N ARG A 41 -9.86 9.27 1.22
CA ARG A 41 -10.30 10.65 1.49
C ARG A 41 -10.62 10.83 2.97
N PHE A 42 -10.27 11.99 3.50
CA PHE A 42 -10.67 12.44 4.83
C PHE A 42 -11.37 13.79 4.67
N ASN A 43 -12.60 13.90 5.19
CA ASN A 43 -13.43 15.11 5.00
C ASN A 43 -13.56 15.54 3.52
N ASN A 44 -13.71 14.56 2.62
CA ASN A 44 -13.78 14.72 1.16
C ASN A 44 -12.49 15.18 0.46
N GLU A 45 -11.41 15.43 1.21
CA GLU A 45 -10.09 15.76 0.68
C GLU A 45 -9.24 14.50 0.51
N PRO A 46 -8.45 14.37 -0.57
CA PRO A 46 -7.54 13.24 -0.75
C PRO A 46 -6.49 13.21 0.37
N VAL A 47 -6.20 12.01 0.88
CA VAL A 47 -5.13 11.84 1.89
C VAL A 47 -3.75 11.96 1.24
N PHE A 48 -3.64 11.58 -0.03
CA PHE A 48 -2.44 11.67 -0.85
C PHE A 48 -2.80 12.28 -2.20
N ASP A 49 -2.08 13.32 -2.59
CA ASP A 49 -2.42 14.13 -3.77
C ASP A 49 -1.87 13.55 -5.08
N SER A 50 -0.74 12.85 -5.02
CA SER A 50 -0.06 12.35 -6.20
C SER A 50 0.73 11.06 -5.95
N ILE A 51 0.97 10.33 -7.04
CA ILE A 51 1.78 9.11 -7.03
C ILE A 51 3.27 9.38 -6.74
N GLU A 52 3.73 10.60 -7.01
CA GLU A 52 5.13 11.01 -6.87
C GLU A 52 5.59 10.99 -5.40
N LEU A 53 4.65 11.11 -4.46
CA LEU A 53 4.89 10.96 -3.02
C LEU A 53 5.42 9.58 -2.63
N PHE A 54 5.20 8.57 -3.48
CA PHE A 54 5.64 7.19 -3.29
C PHE A 54 6.90 6.84 -4.07
N TYR A 55 7.48 7.77 -4.83
CA TYR A 55 8.72 7.52 -5.54
C TYR A 55 9.92 7.43 -4.58
N THR A 56 10.91 6.62 -4.96
CA THR A 56 12.22 6.66 -4.31
C THR A 56 12.93 7.97 -4.65
N GLU A 57 13.82 8.42 -3.76
CA GLU A 57 14.63 9.61 -4.03
C GLU A 57 15.54 9.41 -5.24
N GLU A 58 16.06 8.20 -5.44
CA GLU A 58 16.85 7.85 -6.63
C GLU A 58 16.03 8.01 -7.92
N TYR A 59 14.78 7.55 -7.95
CA TYR A 59 13.91 7.70 -9.11
C TYR A 59 13.54 9.16 -9.37
N LYS A 60 13.26 9.95 -8.32
CA LYS A 60 13.00 11.40 -8.46
C LYS A 60 14.20 12.13 -9.05
N ASN A 61 15.40 11.89 -8.51
CA ASN A 61 16.62 12.50 -9.00
C ASN A 61 16.89 12.15 -10.46
N ALA A 62 16.61 10.90 -10.86
CA ALA A 62 16.76 10.46 -12.24
C ALA A 62 15.75 11.13 -13.19
N LEU A 63 14.51 11.36 -12.74
CA LEU A 63 13.51 12.13 -13.49
C LEU A 63 13.94 13.60 -13.65
N GLU A 64 14.40 14.23 -12.57
CA GLU A 64 14.88 15.63 -12.59
C GLU A 64 16.11 15.80 -13.50
N SER A 65 16.98 14.78 -13.53
CA SER A 65 18.18 14.75 -14.39
C SER A 65 17.90 14.37 -15.85
N ASN A 66 16.63 14.19 -16.23
CA ASN A 66 16.21 13.75 -17.57
C ASN A 66 16.94 12.47 -18.04
N VAL A 67 17.11 11.51 -17.13
CA VAL A 67 17.72 10.21 -17.46
C VAL A 67 16.88 9.50 -18.52
N PRO A 68 17.50 8.86 -19.54
CA PRO A 68 16.77 8.13 -20.57
C PRO A 68 15.84 7.05 -19.98
N VAL A 69 14.68 6.84 -20.62
CA VAL A 69 13.66 5.89 -20.15
C VAL A 69 14.24 4.48 -19.91
N ALA A 70 15.13 4.02 -20.78
CA ALA A 70 15.78 2.72 -20.64
C ALA A 70 16.65 2.57 -19.37
N GLU A 71 17.19 3.66 -18.84
CA GLU A 71 17.92 3.68 -17.57
C GLU A 71 16.95 3.86 -16.39
N LEU A 72 15.88 4.65 -16.55
CA LEU A 72 14.83 4.81 -15.54
C LEU A 72 14.13 3.48 -15.18
N GLU A 73 13.94 2.59 -16.17
CA GLU A 73 13.34 1.26 -15.95
C GLU A 73 14.19 0.36 -15.05
N LYS A 74 15.49 0.62 -14.92
CA LYS A 74 16.40 -0.14 -14.06
C LYS A 74 16.35 0.34 -12.60
N ILE A 75 15.80 1.53 -12.36
CA ILE A 75 15.74 2.15 -11.03
C ILE A 75 14.45 1.72 -10.34
N GLY A 76 14.56 1.36 -9.05
CA GLY A 76 13.39 1.05 -8.22
C GLY A 76 12.46 2.26 -8.10
N LYS A 77 11.30 2.21 -8.77
CA LYS A 77 10.38 3.35 -8.86
C LYS A 77 9.77 3.75 -7.51
N PHE A 78 9.34 2.78 -6.70
CA PHE A 78 8.56 3.04 -5.50
C PHE A 78 9.30 2.70 -4.21
N ARG A 79 9.16 3.56 -3.20
CA ARG A 79 9.70 3.31 -1.86
C ARG A 79 8.82 2.34 -1.07
N PRO A 80 9.33 1.77 0.02
CA PRO A 80 8.50 1.09 1.01
C PRO A 80 7.49 2.02 1.67
N ALA A 81 6.46 1.43 2.25
CA ALA A 81 5.40 2.14 2.94
C ALA A 81 5.89 2.70 4.29
N THR A 82 5.44 3.90 4.63
CA THR A 82 5.62 4.46 5.98
C THR A 82 4.70 3.79 6.98
N GLU A 83 4.97 3.99 8.27
CA GLU A 83 4.09 3.51 9.34
C GLU A 83 2.65 4.00 9.19
N ARG A 84 2.47 5.27 8.83
CA ARG A 84 1.13 5.83 8.59
C ARG A 84 0.44 5.14 7.41
N GLU A 85 1.14 4.93 6.31
CA GLU A 85 0.60 4.29 5.11
C GLU A 85 0.20 2.84 5.35
N VAL A 86 1.03 2.05 6.05
CA VAL A 86 0.64 0.66 6.36
C VAL A 86 -0.50 0.58 7.35
N ASN A 87 -0.59 1.53 8.29
CA ASN A 87 -1.73 1.61 9.18
C ASN A 87 -3.00 1.98 8.41
N LEU A 88 -2.92 2.89 7.43
CA LEU A 88 -4.04 3.21 6.57
C LEU A 88 -4.44 2.03 5.68
N LEU A 89 -3.48 1.37 5.03
CA LEU A 89 -3.71 0.19 4.20
C LEU A 89 -4.32 -0.95 5.01
N TYR A 90 -3.84 -1.22 6.22
CA TYR A 90 -4.23 -2.39 6.99
C TYR A 90 -4.91 -1.99 8.31
N SER A 91 -5.67 -0.90 8.29
CA SER A 91 -6.46 -0.43 9.45
C SER A 91 -7.71 -1.29 9.63
N ASP A 92 -8.32 -1.68 8.52
CA ASP A 92 -9.56 -2.43 8.52
C ASP A 92 -9.27 -3.92 8.29
N ILE A 93 -9.35 -4.68 9.38
CA ILE A 93 -9.16 -6.13 9.41
C ILE A 93 -10.30 -6.83 8.63
N HIS A 94 -11.46 -6.19 8.48
CA HIS A 94 -12.65 -6.76 7.86
C HIS A 94 -12.87 -6.29 6.41
N ALA A 95 -12.51 -5.06 6.05
CA ALA A 95 -12.89 -4.51 4.74
C ALA A 95 -12.08 -5.00 3.52
N ARG A 96 -11.04 -5.83 3.70
CA ARG A 96 -10.15 -6.25 2.60
C ARG A 96 -10.19 -7.74 2.25
N GLU A 97 -10.89 -8.58 3.02
CA GLU A 97 -11.12 -9.97 2.59
C GLU A 97 -12.22 -10.07 1.52
N ASP A 98 -13.18 -9.11 1.48
CA ASP A 98 -14.34 -9.14 0.58
C ASP A 98 -14.08 -8.75 -0.90
N LYS A 99 -12.83 -8.51 -1.32
CA LYS A 99 -12.53 -8.14 -2.73
C LYS A 99 -11.53 -9.03 -3.46
N ILE A 100 -11.12 -10.15 -2.85
CA ILE A 100 -10.32 -11.17 -3.53
C ILE A 100 -11.13 -12.48 -3.62
N GLU A 101 -12.43 -12.40 -3.94
CA GLU A 101 -13.21 -13.58 -4.32
C GLU A 101 -13.90 -13.34 -5.67
N MET A 102 -13.51 -14.17 -6.65
CA MET A 102 -14.20 -14.53 -7.89
C MET A 102 -14.54 -13.44 -8.93
N SER A 103 -13.57 -13.12 -9.80
CA SER A 103 -13.87 -12.90 -11.22
C SER A 103 -13.37 -14.11 -12.01
N GLY A 104 -14.23 -15.09 -12.24
CA GLY A 104 -13.86 -16.25 -13.07
C GLY A 104 -14.73 -17.49 -12.91
N SER A 105 -16.05 -17.35 -12.93
CA SER A 105 -16.94 -18.48 -13.23
C SER A 105 -18.02 -17.98 -14.17
N SER A 106 -17.75 -18.07 -15.47
CA SER A 106 -18.77 -18.02 -16.50
C SER A 106 -18.97 -19.46 -16.95
N PRO A 107 -20.13 -20.08 -16.74
CA PRO A 107 -20.47 -21.35 -17.34
C PRO A 107 -20.96 -21.09 -18.77
N ASP A 108 -20.32 -21.74 -19.74
CA ASP A 108 -20.96 -22.17 -21.00
C ASP A 108 -21.38 -23.63 -20.83
#